data_AF-H1RZW9-F1
#
_entry.id   AF-H1RZW9-F1
#
_cell.length_a   1.000
_cell.length_b   1.000
_cell.length_c   1.000
_cell.angle_alpha   90.00
_cell.angle_beta   90.00
_cell.angle_gamma   90.00
#
_symmetry.space_group_name_H-M   'P 1'
#
loop_
_entity.id
_entity.type
_entity.pdbx_description
1 polymer ?
#
loop_
_entity_poly.entity_id
_entity_poly.type
_entity_poly.pdbx_seq_one_letter_code
_entity_poly.pdbx_strand_id
1 'polypeptide(L)'
;MSDGKAIPVWFTDDDHRRVKEAAALAGYKHLSKYIRDKVLGRREANETLDAQAEREALGHRLADIEHAQRTSEVLLAMLTALVARKATTGEINDLRVAASAAVDANGLLANAAPELAALAESLVSSAR
;
A
#
# COMPACT_ATOMS: atom_id res chain seq x y z
N MET A 1 40.60 15.00 26.61
CA MET A 1 39.32 15.41 27.24
C MET A 1 38.66 16.38 26.28
N SER A 2 37.42 16.16 25.87
CA SER A 2 36.71 17.09 24.98
C SER A 2 36.24 18.30 25.78
N ASP A 3 36.78 19.48 25.46
CA ASP A 3 36.37 20.76 26.06
C ASP A 3 34.97 21.16 25.58
N GLY A 4 33.95 20.56 26.18
CA GLY A 4 32.55 20.95 25.98
C GLY A 4 32.14 22.01 26.99
N LYS A 5 31.73 23.20 26.53
CA LYS A 5 31.10 24.21 27.40
C LYS A 5 29.63 23.87 27.64
N ALA A 6 29.21 23.89 28.90
CA ALA A 6 27.80 23.70 29.25
C ALA A 6 27.00 24.97 28.93
N ILE A 7 25.83 24.80 28.30
CA ILE A 7 24.90 25.89 27.98
C ILE A 7 23.66 25.69 28.85
N PRO A 8 23.40 26.54 29.86
CA PRO A 8 22.18 26.44 30.66
C PRO A 8 20.98 26.91 29.83
N VAL A 9 19.93 26.09 29.79
CA VAL A 9 18.67 26.40 29.12
C VAL A 9 17.53 26.21 30.13
N TRP A 10 16.67 27.20 30.24
CA TRP A 10 15.51 27.15 31.12
C TRP A 10 14.30 26.60 30.37
N PHE A 11 13.61 25.65 31.00
CA PHE A 11 12.34 25.11 30.53
C PHE A 11 11.26 25.44 31.56
N THR A 12 10.04 25.66 31.09
CA THR A 12 8.87 25.57 31.96
C THR A 12 8.66 24.12 32.39
N ASP A 13 7.90 23.87 33.45
CA ASP A 13 7.64 22.51 33.93
C ASP A 13 6.94 21.65 32.87
N ASP A 14 6.05 22.26 32.08
CA ASP A 14 5.34 21.58 30.98
C ASP A 14 6.26 21.28 29.80
N ASP A 15 7.15 22.21 29.43
CA ASP A 15 8.13 21.98 28.37
C ASP A 15 9.12 20.89 28.77
N HIS A 16 9.57 20.89 30.02
CA HIS A 16 10.47 19.87 30.53
C HIS A 16 9.83 18.47 30.48
N ARG A 17 8.54 18.37 30.84
CA ARG A 17 7.77 17.12 30.75
C ARG A 17 7.66 16.64 29.31
N ARG A 18 7.27 17.52 28.39
CA ARG A 18 7.14 17.20 26.96
C ARG A 18 8.46 16.74 26.34
N VAL A 19 9.56 17.41 26.66
CA VAL A 19 10.89 17.05 26.13
C VAL A 19 11.36 15.71 26.69
N LYS A 20 11.03 15.40 27.94
CA LYS A 20 11.33 14.09 28.56
C LYS A 20 10.52 12.95 27.94
N GLU A 21 9.23 13.16 27.70
CA GLU A 21 8.37 12.20 27.01
C GLU A 21 8.84 11.96 25.57
N ALA A 22 9.15 13.03 24.84
CA ALA A 22 9.66 12.93 23.47
C ALA A 22 11.02 12.21 23.40
N ALA A 23 11.91 12.43 24.39
CA ALA A 23 13.16 11.70 24.49
C ALA A 23 12.94 10.19 24.75
N ALA A 24 11.99 9.85 25.62
CA ALA A 24 11.64 8.47 25.93
C ALA A 24 11.01 7.74 24.73
N LEU A 25 10.08 8.40 24.02
CA LEU A 25 9.47 7.87 22.79
C LEU A 25 10.50 7.64 21.68
N ALA A 26 11.52 8.50 21.59
CA ALA A 26 12.64 8.34 20.67
C ALA A 26 13.73 7.37 21.18
N GLY A 27 13.53 6.70 22.32
CA GLY A 27 14.46 5.69 22.86
C GLY A 27 15.75 6.24 23.48
N TYR A 28 15.82 7.54 23.79
CA TYR A 28 17.01 8.15 24.37
C TYR A 28 17.10 7.87 25.87
N LYS A 29 18.23 7.30 26.31
CA LYS A 29 18.53 7.07 27.73
C LYS A 29 18.81 8.37 28.52
N HIS A 30 19.29 9.41 27.84
CA HIS A 30 19.69 10.67 28.47
C HIS A 30 19.09 11.87 27.74
N LEU A 31 18.38 12.72 28.48
CA LEU A 31 17.71 13.91 27.97
C LEU A 31 18.69 14.91 27.33
N SER A 32 19.87 15.08 27.91
CA SER A 32 20.91 15.96 27.39
C SER A 32 21.44 15.52 26.02
N LYS A 33 21.48 14.21 25.76
CA LYS A 33 21.82 13.67 24.43
C LYS A 33 20.71 13.97 23.42
N TYR A 34 19.47 13.73 23.80
CA TYR A 34 18.30 14.03 22.97
C TYR A 34 18.25 15.51 22.57
N ILE A 35 18.37 16.42 23.54
CA ILE A 35 18.35 17.87 23.30
C ILE A 35 19.54 18.26 22.40
N ARG A 36 20.74 17.74 22.67
CA ARG A 36 21.91 18.02 21.84
C ARG A 36 21.70 17.58 20.40
N ASP A 37 21.22 16.36 20.18
CA ASP A 37 21.01 15.81 18.84
C ASP A 37 19.91 16.58 18.08
N LYS A 38 18.85 17.01 18.77
CA LYS A 38 17.80 17.87 18.19
C LYS A 38 18.28 19.29 17.87
N VAL A 39 19.01 19.94 18.79
CA VAL A 39 19.54 21.30 18.60
C VAL A 39 20.58 21.36 17.50
N LEU A 40 21.44 20.34 17.40
CA LEU A 40 22.44 20.25 16.34
C LEU A 40 21.86 19.81 15.00
N GLY A 41 20.53 19.72 14.86
CA GLY A 41 19.89 19.28 13.64
C GLY A 41 20.35 17.90 13.21
N ARG A 42 20.83 17.08 14.14
CA ARG A 42 21.13 15.67 13.94
C ARG A 42 19.79 14.93 13.92
N ARG A 43 18.95 15.31 12.94
CA ARG A 43 17.95 14.44 12.37
C ARG A 43 18.69 13.15 12.12
N GLU A 44 18.22 12.09 12.74
CA GLU A 44 18.81 10.77 12.62
C GLU A 44 19.23 10.58 11.17
N ALA A 45 20.54 10.48 10.94
CA ALA A 45 21.12 10.24 9.62
C ALA A 45 20.78 8.83 9.09
N ASN A 46 19.67 8.28 9.59
CA ASN A 46 19.15 6.93 9.42
C ASN A 46 17.69 6.91 8.90
N GLU A 47 17.05 8.05 8.61
CA GLU A 47 16.17 8.08 7.42
C GLU A 47 17.13 8.04 6.22
N THR A 48 17.72 6.87 5.98
CA THR A 48 18.70 6.65 4.93
C THR A 48 18.06 7.05 3.61
N LEU A 49 18.84 7.63 2.71
CA LEU A 49 18.44 7.83 1.32
C LEU A 49 17.82 6.55 0.73
N ASP A 50 18.22 5.38 1.24
CA ASP A 50 17.64 4.07 0.94
C ASP A 50 16.17 3.93 1.34
N ALA A 51 15.74 4.39 2.52
CA ALA A 51 14.33 4.32 2.94
C ALA A 51 13.43 5.25 2.11
N GLN A 52 13.96 6.41 1.70
CA GLN A 52 13.28 7.33 0.80
C GLN A 52 13.20 6.75 -0.62
N ALA A 53 14.30 6.19 -1.13
CA ALA A 53 14.35 5.54 -2.43
C ALA A 53 13.46 4.28 -2.50
N GLU A 54 13.40 3.49 -1.43
CA GLU A 54 12.50 2.35 -1.31
C GLU A 54 11.04 2.79 -1.35
N ARG A 55 10.70 3.88 -0.66
CA ARG A 55 9.34 4.44 -0.68
C ARG A 55 8.94 4.95 -2.06
N GLU A 56 9.87 5.59 -2.78
CA GLU A 56 9.66 6.04 -4.17
C GLU A 56 9.49 4.83 -5.12
N ALA A 57 10.32 3.80 -4.97
CA ALA A 57 10.21 2.57 -5.75
C ALA A 57 8.86 1.84 -5.51
N LEU A 58 8.40 1.80 -4.26
CA LEU A 58 7.07 1.28 -3.91
C LEU A 58 5.95 2.14 -4.53
N GLY A 59 6.10 3.46 -4.52
CA GLY A 59 5.18 4.38 -5.17
C GLY A 59 5.06 4.14 -6.68
N HIS A 60 6.19 3.93 -7.36
CA HIS A 60 6.20 3.59 -8.78
C HIS A 60 5.53 2.25 -9.07
N ARG A 61 5.84 1.20 -8.29
CA ARG A 61 5.19 -0.11 -8.43
C ARG A 61 3.67 -0.03 -8.22
N LEU A 62 3.22 0.78 -7.27
CA LEU A 62 1.79 1.01 -7.06
C LEU A 62 1.15 1.73 -8.25
N ALA A 63 1.80 2.75 -8.80
CA ALA A 63 1.30 3.44 -10.00
C ALA A 63 1.20 2.49 -11.21
N ASP A 64 2.17 1.60 -11.39
CA ASP A 64 2.15 0.59 -12.45
C ASP A 64 0.99 -0.41 -12.25
N ILE A 65 0.75 -0.85 -11.01
CA ILE A 65 -0.39 -1.72 -10.66
C ILE A 65 -1.71 -1.01 -10.93
N GLU A 66 -1.86 0.24 -10.49
CA GLU A 66 -3.07 1.04 -10.74
C GLU A 66 -3.32 1.22 -12.23
N HIS A 67 -2.28 1.48 -13.02
CA HIS A 67 -2.43 1.58 -14.46
C HIS A 67 -2.85 0.24 -15.07
N ALA A 68 -2.22 -0.86 -14.70
CA ALA A 68 -2.58 -2.19 -15.18
C ALA A 68 -4.04 -2.53 -14.84
N GLN A 69 -4.48 -2.22 -13.61
CA GLN A 69 -5.87 -2.38 -13.18
C GLN A 69 -6.84 -1.56 -14.02
N ARG A 70 -6.57 -0.27 -14.24
CA ARG A 70 -7.41 0.58 -15.11
C ARG A 70 -7.51 0.03 -16.52
N THR A 71 -6.40 -0.47 -17.08
CA THR A 71 -6.39 -1.09 -18.41
C THR A 71 -7.27 -2.34 -18.42
N SER A 72 -7.16 -3.21 -17.40
CA SER A 72 -8.01 -4.39 -17.26
C SER A 72 -9.49 -4.03 -17.12
N GLU A 73 -9.84 -3.02 -16.33
CA GLU A 73 -11.22 -2.53 -16.17
C GLU A 73 -11.80 -2.03 -17.50
N VAL A 74 -11.03 -1.27 -18.28
CA VAL A 74 -11.45 -0.81 -19.61
C VAL A 74 -11.70 -1.99 -20.55
N LEU A 75 -10.78 -2.96 -20.59
CA LEU A 75 -10.94 -4.16 -21.42
C LEU A 75 -12.17 -4.97 -21.00
N LEU A 76 -12.41 -5.12 -19.70
CA LEU A 76 -13.60 -5.78 -19.17
C LEU A 76 -14.87 -5.04 -19.58
N ALA A 77 -14.91 -3.71 -19.44
CA ALA A 77 -16.06 -2.90 -19.86
C ALA A 77 -16.36 -3.04 -21.36
N MET A 78 -15.32 -3.06 -22.20
CA MET A 78 -15.45 -3.31 -23.63
C MET A 78 -16.01 -4.70 -23.92
N LEU A 79 -15.52 -5.73 -23.21
CA LEU A 79 -15.97 -7.10 -23.38
C LEU A 79 -17.44 -7.25 -22.93
N THR A 80 -17.83 -6.67 -21.79
CA THR A 80 -19.22 -6.63 -21.33
C THR A 80 -20.12 -5.91 -22.33
N ALA A 81 -19.68 -4.79 -22.92
CA ALA A 81 -20.44 -4.09 -23.96
C ALA A 81 -20.61 -4.94 -25.24
N LEU A 82 -19.57 -5.67 -25.65
CA LEU A 82 -19.64 -6.58 -26.79
C LEU A 82 -20.56 -7.78 -26.52
N VAL A 83 -20.50 -8.34 -25.31
CA VAL A 83 -21.41 -9.40 -24.85
C VAL A 83 -22.83 -8.88 -24.83
N ALA A 84 -23.11 -7.72 -24.23
CA ALA A 84 -24.47 -7.16 -24.20
C ALA A 84 -25.06 -6.90 -25.59
N ARG A 85 -24.22 -6.65 -26.61
CA ARG A 85 -24.66 -6.47 -28.00
C ARG A 85 -24.94 -7.78 -28.74
N LYS A 86 -24.41 -8.91 -28.26
CA LYS A 86 -24.55 -10.23 -28.90
C LYS A 86 -25.33 -11.24 -28.06
N ALA A 87 -25.49 -10.98 -26.78
CA ALA A 87 -26.21 -11.82 -25.85
C ALA A 87 -27.71 -11.58 -25.98
N THR A 88 -28.45 -12.67 -25.86
CA THR A 88 -29.90 -12.67 -25.72
C THR A 88 -30.30 -12.35 -24.29
N THR A 89 -31.53 -11.88 -24.09
CA THR A 89 -32.07 -11.56 -22.75
C THR A 89 -32.02 -12.75 -21.79
N GLY A 90 -32.09 -13.98 -22.30
CA GLY A 90 -31.96 -15.21 -21.50
C GLY A 90 -30.57 -15.39 -20.91
N GLU A 91 -29.53 -15.31 -21.75
CA GLU A 91 -28.12 -15.43 -21.34
C GLU A 91 -27.72 -14.35 -20.32
N ILE A 92 -28.26 -13.13 -20.46
CA ILE A 92 -28.03 -12.05 -19.50
C ILE A 92 -28.67 -12.37 -18.15
N ASN A 93 -29.87 -12.98 -18.13
CA ASN A 93 -30.55 -13.32 -16.89
C ASN A 93 -29.88 -14.51 -16.19
N ASP A 94 -29.40 -15.50 -16.94
CA ASP A 94 -28.66 -16.64 -16.39
C ASP A 94 -27.33 -16.18 -15.77
N LEU A 95 -26.62 -15.26 -16.43
CA LEU A 95 -25.41 -14.64 -15.89
C LEU A 95 -25.71 -13.84 -14.60
N ARG A 96 -26.85 -13.13 -14.55
CA ARG A 96 -27.29 -12.39 -13.36
C ARG A 96 -27.55 -13.33 -12.18
N VAL A 97 -28.17 -14.49 -12.43
CA VAL A 97 -28.42 -15.51 -11.41
C VAL A 97 -27.10 -16.09 -10.92
N ALA A 98 -26.19 -16.46 -11.83
CA ALA A 98 -24.86 -16.96 -11.47
C ALA A 98 -24.05 -15.93 -10.65
N ALA A 99 -24.11 -14.64 -11.03
CA ALA A 99 -23.46 -13.55 -10.30
C ALA A 99 -24.01 -13.37 -8.88
N SER A 100 -25.31 -13.56 -8.68
CA SER A 100 -25.92 -13.45 -7.35
C SER A 100 -25.50 -14.56 -6.38
N ALA A 101 -25.05 -15.71 -6.91
CA ALA A 101 -24.60 -16.86 -6.13
C ALA A 101 -23.07 -16.93 -5.96
N ALA A 102 -22.32 -16.08 -6.66
CA ALA A 102 -20.86 -16.11 -6.66
C ALA A 102 -20.26 -15.27 -5.53
N VAL A 103 -19.20 -15.77 -4.90
CA VAL A 103 -18.44 -15.05 -3.85
C VAL A 103 -17.37 -14.15 -4.47
N ASP A 104 -16.81 -14.54 -5.61
CA ASP A 104 -15.80 -13.81 -6.36
C ASP A 104 -15.90 -14.08 -7.87
N ALA A 105 -15.01 -13.45 -8.66
CA ALA A 105 -15.00 -13.59 -10.12
C ALA A 105 -14.69 -15.01 -10.60
N ASN A 106 -13.90 -15.78 -9.85
CA ASN A 106 -13.58 -17.17 -10.19
C ASN A 106 -14.78 -18.09 -9.93
N GLY A 107 -15.48 -17.89 -8.81
CA GLY A 107 -16.73 -18.58 -8.51
C GLY A 107 -17.82 -18.24 -9.52
N LEU A 108 -17.87 -17.00 -10.01
CA LEU A 108 -18.78 -16.62 -11.09
C LEU A 108 -18.45 -17.37 -12.39
N LEU A 109 -17.18 -17.37 -12.80
CA LEU A 109 -16.77 -18.05 -14.02
C LEU A 109 -16.97 -19.56 -13.95
N ALA A 110 -16.66 -20.18 -12.81
CA ALA A 110 -16.87 -21.61 -12.57
C ALA A 110 -18.35 -22.01 -12.62
N ASN A 111 -19.26 -21.12 -12.18
CA ASN A 111 -20.70 -21.36 -12.21
C ASN A 111 -21.35 -21.04 -13.56
N ALA A 112 -20.91 -19.97 -14.23
CA ALA A 112 -21.52 -19.49 -15.47
C ALA A 112 -20.94 -20.15 -16.73
N ALA A 113 -19.64 -20.52 -16.71
CA ALA A 113 -18.94 -21.11 -17.85
C ALA A 113 -17.76 -21.99 -17.34
N PRO A 114 -18.04 -23.18 -16.79
CA PRO A 114 -17.04 -24.04 -16.15
C PRO A 114 -15.92 -24.46 -17.11
N GLU A 115 -16.22 -24.66 -18.39
CA GLU A 115 -15.24 -24.94 -19.44
C GLU A 115 -14.23 -23.78 -19.63
N LEU A 116 -14.68 -22.52 -19.52
CA LEU A 116 -13.80 -21.36 -19.58
C LEU A 116 -13.00 -21.19 -18.29
N ALA A 117 -13.56 -21.56 -17.13
CA ALA A 117 -12.83 -21.58 -15.87
C ALA A 117 -11.66 -22.57 -15.92
N ALA A 118 -11.90 -23.79 -16.40
CA ALA A 118 -10.86 -24.81 -16.56
C ALA A 118 -9.76 -24.36 -17.54
N LEU A 119 -10.14 -23.69 -18.63
CA LEU A 119 -9.18 -23.13 -19.58
C LEU A 119 -8.34 -22.02 -18.93
N ALA A 120 -8.96 -21.10 -18.20
CA ALA A 120 -8.26 -20.02 -17.50
C ALA A 120 -7.24 -20.56 -16.49
N GLU A 121 -7.61 -21.59 -15.72
CA GLU A 121 -6.71 -22.27 -14.79
C GLU A 121 -5.51 -22.90 -15.51
N SER A 122 -5.75 -23.57 -16.65
CA SER A 122 -4.67 -24.19 -17.43
C SER A 122 -3.66 -23.17 -17.98
N LEU A 123 -4.13 -21.98 -18.37
CA LEU A 123 -3.30 -20.91 -18.88
C LEU A 123 -2.45 -20.29 -17.76
N VAL A 124 -3.04 -20.09 -16.58
CA VAL A 124 -2.33 -19.59 -15.40
C VAL A 124 -1.28 -20.59 -14.92
N SER A 125 -1.57 -21.90 -14.97
CA SER A 125 -0.60 -22.94 -14.60
C SER A 125 0.56 -23.09 -15.61
N SER A 126 0.32 -22.75 -16.88
CA SER A 126 1.34 -22.82 -17.95
C SER A 126 2.27 -21.60 -17.96
N ALA A 127 1.85 -20.50 -17.34
CA ALA A 127 2.63 -19.26 -17.24
C ALA A 127 3.58 -19.20 -16.02
N ARG A 128 3.60 -20.24 -15.18
CA ARG A 128 4.49 -20.38 -14.02
C ARG A 128 5.56 -21.43 -14.29
#